data_AF-A0A950TB09-F1
#
_entry.id   AF-A0A950TB09-F1
#
_cell.length_a   1.000
_cell.length_b   1.000
_cell.length_c   1.000
_cell.angle_alpha   90.00
_cell.angle_beta   90.00
_cell.angle_gamma   90.00
#
_symmetry.space_group_name_H-M   'P 1'
#
loop_
_entity.id
_entity.type
_entity.pdbx_description
1 polymer ?
#
loop_
_entity_poly.entity_id
_entity_poly.type
_entity_poly.pdbx_seq_one_letter_code
_entity_poly.pdbx_strand_id
1 'polypeptide(L)' 'MAAAARARMPLDCVTLTEPEVVQLYRSKLVLVRPDGHVAWRSDALPTDPDGLIARVRGDSRAVDQYEPVGADAKSA' A
#
# COMPACT_ATOMS: atom_id res chain seq x y z
N MET A 1 4.68 8.04 6.51
CA MET A 1 5.30 8.19 7.85
C MET A 1 4.33 8.73 8.90
N ALA A 2 3.87 9.99 8.83
CA ALA A 2 3.09 10.63 9.91
C ALA A 2 1.79 9.89 10.32
N ALA A 3 1.01 9.37 9.35
CA ALA A 3 -0.21 8.62 9.65
C ALA A 3 0.02 7.33 10.44
N ALA A 4 1.07 6.56 10.11
CA ALA A 4 1.44 5.35 10.86
C ALA A 4 1.87 5.69 12.29
N ALA A 5 2.63 6.76 12.47
CA ALA A 5 3.04 7.24 13.80
C ALA A 5 1.83 7.63 14.67
N ARG A 6 0.86 8.37 14.11
CA ARG A 6 -0.40 8.70 14.81
C ARG A 6 -1.19 7.46 15.21
N ALA A 7 -1.21 6.45 14.35
CA ALA A 7 -1.87 5.17 14.61
C ALA A 7 -1.09 4.25 15.57
N ARG A 8 0.11 4.67 16.02
CA ARG A 8 1.07 3.82 16.76
C ARG A 8 1.33 2.48 16.06
N MET A 9 1.33 2.51 14.73
CA MET A 9 1.62 1.36 13.87
C MET A 9 3.13 1.33 13.61
N PRO A 10 3.82 0.22 13.93
CA PRO A 10 5.20 0.01 13.49
C PRO A 10 5.25 0.09 11.96
N LEU A 11 6.10 0.97 11.45
CA LEU A 11 6.32 1.14 10.02
C LEU A 11 7.82 1.27 9.81
N ASP A 12 8.37 0.40 8.98
CA ASP A 12 9.72 0.53 8.44
C ASP A 12 9.64 1.02 6.99
N CYS A 13 10.61 1.82 6.57
CA CYS A 13 10.67 2.39 5.23
C CYS A 13 11.98 1.97 4.57
N VAL A 14 11.88 1.06 3.62
CA VAL A 14 13.01 0.55 2.84
C VAL A 14 12.96 1.17 1.46
N THR A 15 14.03 1.89 1.10
CA THR A 15 14.20 2.41 -0.26
C THR A 15 14.94 1.37 -1.09
N LEU A 16 14.29 0.89 -2.15
CA LEU A 16 14.87 -0.07 -3.09
C LEU A 16 15.38 0.70 -4.31
N THR A 17 16.62 0.44 -4.71
CA THR A 17 17.28 1.14 -5.83
C THR A 17 17.65 0.20 -6.97
N GLU A 18 17.49 -1.10 -6.75
CA GLU A 18 17.77 -2.19 -7.67
C GLU A 18 16.71 -2.21 -8.78
N PRO A 19 17.07 -1.97 -10.05
CA PRO A 19 16.12 -1.85 -11.16
C PRO A 19 15.22 -3.09 -11.34
N GLU A 20 15.77 -4.28 -11.09
CA GLU A 20 15.04 -5.55 -11.19
C GLU A 20 13.91 -5.64 -10.15
N VAL A 21 14.17 -5.15 -8.94
CA VAL A 21 13.18 -5.14 -7.85
C VAL A 21 12.09 -4.11 -8.13
N VAL A 22 12.48 -2.92 -8.62
CA VAL A 22 11.52 -1.89 -9.04
C VAL A 22 10.60 -2.42 -10.15
N GLN A 23 11.15 -3.12 -11.14
CA GLN A 23 10.36 -3.75 -12.20
C GLN A 23 9.41 -4.84 -11.67
N LEU A 24 9.84 -5.62 -10.69
CA LEU A 24 9.02 -6.67 -10.09
C LEU A 24 7.81 -6.10 -9.32
N TYR A 25 8.01 -5.05 -8.54
CA TYR A 25 6.95 -4.42 -7.75
C TYR A 25 5.99 -3.57 -8.59
N ARG A 26 6.41 -3.13 -9.78
CA ARG A 26 5.61 -2.38 -10.77
C ARG A 26 4.99 -1.08 -10.24
N SER A 27 5.45 -0.57 -9.11
CA SER A 27 4.96 0.66 -8.49
C SER A 27 6.07 1.29 -7.65
N LYS A 28 6.14 2.62 -7.62
CA LYS A 28 7.16 3.36 -6.85
C LYS A 28 6.99 3.22 -5.34
N LEU A 29 5.76 3.08 -4.87
CA LEU A 29 5.42 2.96 -3.47
C LEU A 29 4.63 1.68 -3.24
N VAL A 30 5.06 0.88 -2.29
CA VAL A 30 4.42 -0.37 -1.92
C VAL A 30 4.37 -0.46 -0.40
N LEU A 31 3.19 -0.73 0.12
CA LEU A 31 2.97 -0.99 1.53
C LEU A 31 2.78 -2.50 1.72
N VAL A 32 3.70 -3.12 2.45
CA VAL A 32 3.73 -4.57 2.70
C VAL A 32 3.34 -4.83 4.16
N ARG A 33 2.51 -5.84 4.38
CA ARG A 33 2.11 -6.31 5.71
C ARG A 33 3.20 -7.19 6.35
N PRO A 34 3.18 -7.37 7.67
CA PRO A 34 4.10 -8.29 8.36
C PRO A 34 4.02 -9.75 7.89
N ASP A 35 2.91 -10.15 7.25
CA ASP A 35 2.71 -11.47 6.65
C ASP A 35 3.27 -11.58 5.21
N GLY A 36 3.93 -10.54 4.70
CA GLY A 36 4.51 -10.48 3.36
C GLY A 36 3.54 -10.09 2.24
N HIS A 37 2.24 -9.91 2.52
CA HIS A 37 1.29 -9.49 1.49
C HIS A 37 1.35 -7.99 1.22
N VAL A 38 1.22 -7.61 -0.06
CA VAL A 38 1.05 -6.21 -0.45
C VAL A 38 -0.34 -5.73 -0.03
N ALA A 39 -0.39 -4.79 0.90
CA ALA A 39 -1.62 -4.18 1.38
C ALA A 39 -2.10 -3.06 0.44
N TRP A 40 -1.16 -2.36 -0.19
CA TRP A 40 -1.41 -1.23 -1.08
C TRP A 40 -0.18 -0.93 -1.94
N ARG A 41 -0.38 -0.37 -3.15
CA ARG A 41 0.70 0.13 -4.02
C ARG A 41 0.21 1.27 -4.92
N SER A 42 1.10 2.20 -5.26
CA SER A 42 0.84 3.29 -6.22
C SER A 42 2.15 3.97 -6.63
N ASP A 43 2.13 4.72 -7.73
CA ASP A 43 3.24 5.60 -8.13
C ASP A 43 3.20 6.97 -7.44
N ALA A 44 2.07 7.30 -6.81
CA ALA A 44 1.87 8.54 -6.06
C ALA A 44 1.42 8.25 -4.63
N LEU A 45 1.72 9.18 -3.71
CA LEU A 45 1.22 9.09 -2.33
C LEU A 45 -0.31 9.11 -2.30
N PRO A 46 -0.94 8.40 -1.35
CA PRO A 46 -2.38 8.45 -1.19
C PRO A 46 -2.83 9.85 -0.75
N THR A 47 -3.99 10.28 -1.24
CA THR A 47 -4.65 11.53 -0.84
C THR A 47 -5.12 11.49 0.61
N ASP A 48 -5.46 10.30 1.12
CA ASP A 48 -5.81 10.03 2.52
C ASP A 48 -4.92 8.92 3.12
N PRO A 49 -3.73 9.29 3.66
CA PRO A 49 -2.84 8.34 4.32
C PRO A 49 -3.43 7.76 5.62
N ASP A 50 -4.29 8.48 6.34
CA ASP A 50 -4.87 8.01 7.59
C ASP A 50 -5.94 6.93 7.34
N GLY A 51 -6.80 7.14 6.34
CA GLY A 51 -7.77 6.14 5.87
C GLY A 51 -7.10 4.86 5.37
N LEU A 52 -6.00 5.00 4.61
CA LEU A 52 -5.20 3.84 4.17
C LEU A 52 -4.68 3.03 5.38
N ILE A 53 -4.06 3.70 6.36
CA ILE A 53 -3.52 3.04 7.55
C ILE A 53 -4.63 2.39 8.38
N ALA A 54 -5.78 3.04 8.52
CA ALA A 54 -6.94 2.49 9.19
C ALA A 54 -7.39 1.18 8.50
N ARG A 55 -7.52 1.19 7.16
CA ARG A 55 -7.93 0.01 6.39
C ARG A 55 -6.98 -1.16 6.51
N VAL A 56 -5.67 -0.90 6.41
CA VAL A 56 -4.61 -1.92 6.48
C VAL A 56 -4.57 -2.57 7.86
N ARG A 57 -4.92 -1.84 8.91
CA ARG A 57 -5.09 -2.35 10.28
C ARG A 57 -6.43 -3.03 10.53
N GLY A 58 -7.31 -3.10 9.53
CA GLY A 58 -8.62 -3.75 9.61
C GLY A 58 -9.75 -2.88 10.16
N ASP A 59 -9.58 -1.56 10.21
CA ASP A 59 -10.66 -0.64 10.56
C ASP A 59 -11.62 -0.46 9.36
N SER A 60 -12.90 -0.74 9.57
CA SER A 60 -13.96 -0.77 8.56
C SER A 60 -14.38 0.62 8.05
N ARG A 61 -13.81 1.71 8.59
CA ARG A 61 -14.16 3.10 8.25
C ARG A 61 -13.40 3.71 7.06
N ALA A 62 -12.74 2.93 6.22
CA ALA A 62 -12.03 3.49 5.07
C ALA A 62 -12.90 3.54 3.81
N VAL A 63 -13.16 4.77 3.36
CA VAL A 63 -13.99 5.18 2.23
C VAL A 63 -13.53 4.66 0.86
N ASP A 64 -14.54 4.51 0.00
CA ASP A 64 -14.72 4.04 -1.40
C ASP A 64 -13.66 4.31 -2.50
N GLN A 65 -12.40 4.60 -2.20
CA GLN A 65 -11.38 4.80 -3.26
C GLN A 65 -10.24 3.80 -3.14
N TYR A 66 -10.55 2.55 -3.42
CA TYR A 66 -9.58 1.47 -3.62
C TYR A 66 -9.80 0.87 -5.00
N GLU A 67 -8.87 1.09 -5.92
CA GLU A 67 -8.74 0.26 -7.11
C GLU A 67 -8.00 -1.03 -6.69
N PRO A 68 -8.68 -2.20 -6.67
CA PRO A 68 -8.04 -3.44 -6.28
C PRO A 68 -6.90 -3.79 -7.24
N VAL A 69 -5.76 -4.11 -6.65
CA VAL A 69 -4.69 -4.82 -7.34
C VAL A 69 -5.20 -6.23 -7.64
N GLY A 70 -5.75 -6.43 -8.84
CA GLY A 70 -6.24 -7.73 -9.30
C GLY A 70 -7.45 -7.74 -10.23
N ALA A 71 -7.95 -6.60 -10.72
CA ALA A 71 -8.91 -6.59 -11.83
C ALA A 71 -8.22 -6.80 -13.19
N ASP A 72 -7.36 -7.83 -13.29
CA ASP A 72 -7.02 -8.37 -14.60
C ASP A 72 -8.28 -9.07 -15.10
N ALA A 73 -9.01 -8.36 -15.96
CA ALA A 73 -10.11 -8.90 -16.74
C ALA A 73 -9.67 -10.21 -17.40
N LYS A 74 -10.13 -11.33 -16.85
CA LYS A 74 -10.19 -12.59 -17.58
C LYS A 74 -11.43 -12.51 -18.48
N SER A 75 -11.24 -12.83 -19.77
CA SER A 75 -12.23 -12.93 -20.87
C SER A 75 -12.27 -11.66 -21.75
N ALA A 76 -12.18 -11.72 -23.08
CA ALA A 76 -12.30 -12.82 -24.04
C ALA A 76 -11.50 -12.50 -25.31
#